data_AF-A0A959SMA8-F1
#
_entry.id   AF-A0A959SMA8-F1
#
_cell.length_a   1.000
_cell.length_b   1.000
_cell.length_c   1.000
_cell.angle_alpha   90.00
_cell.angle_beta   90.00
_cell.angle_gamma   90.00
#
_symmetry.space_group_name_H-M   'P 1'
#
loop_
_entity.id
_entity.type
_entity.pdbx_description
1 polymer ?
#
loop_
_entity_poly.entity_id
_entity_poly.type
_entity_poly.pdbx_seq_one_letter_code
_entity_poly.pdbx_strand_id
1 'polypeptide(L)'
;ACHKPDKDLTGPALKGAVARWDGKGDIYAWVKNSTDYLKTGNPYATELFAKWNKSIMTPQALTNEEIDAVFYYADNYAPKTPAPPPGGETAGTPGGSDDGSSATWPWMVVIALLLLIVGLSLGGVKTSLTNAVREAEGKQ
;
A
#
# COMPACT_ATOMS: atom_id res chain seq x y z
N ALA A 1 -4.97 -5.14 5.28
CA ALA A 1 -3.86 -5.52 6.18
C ALA A 1 -2.86 -4.37 6.26
N CYS A 2 -2.51 -3.91 7.47
CA CYS A 2 -1.60 -2.77 7.71
C CYS A 2 -0.11 -3.16 7.77
N HIS A 3 0.16 -4.46 7.84
CA HIS A 3 1.52 -5.02 7.90
C HIS A 3 1.77 -5.97 6.73
N LYS A 4 3.05 -6.09 6.37
CA LYS A 4 3.57 -7.16 5.50
C LYS A 4 4.59 -7.98 6.29
N PRO A 5 4.83 -9.25 5.92
CA PRO A 5 5.86 -10.05 6.57
C PRO A 5 7.26 -9.43 6.43
N ASP A 6 7.65 -9.01 5.24
CA ASP A 6 9.03 -8.75 4.84
C ASP A 6 9.38 -7.28 4.60
N LYS A 7 8.38 -6.38 4.66
CA LYS A 7 8.57 -4.95 4.41
C LYS A 7 7.66 -4.09 5.27
N ASP A 8 8.10 -2.86 5.50
CA ASP A 8 7.28 -1.86 6.18
C ASP A 8 6.10 -1.42 5.29
N LEU A 9 4.99 -1.08 5.92
CA LEU A 9 3.78 -0.55 5.28
C LEU A 9 3.19 0.56 6.17
N THR A 10 1.94 0.43 6.60
CA THR A 10 1.35 1.31 7.61
C THR A 10 1.96 1.07 8.99
N GLY A 11 2.35 -0.18 9.25
CA GLY A 11 3.18 -0.57 10.38
C GLY A 11 4.48 -1.27 9.94
N PRO A 12 5.36 -1.63 10.88
CA PRO A 12 6.63 -2.28 10.59
C PRO A 12 6.43 -3.68 10.00
N ALA A 13 7.43 -4.18 9.29
CA ALA A 13 7.51 -5.58 8.88
C ALA A 13 7.28 -6.50 10.09
N LEU A 14 6.58 -7.62 9.90
CA LEU A 14 6.35 -8.59 10.99
C LEU A 14 7.53 -9.54 11.20
N LYS A 15 8.31 -9.80 10.15
CA LYS A 15 9.50 -10.65 10.21
C LYS A 15 10.54 -10.06 11.17
N GLY A 16 10.98 -10.86 12.13
CA GLY A 16 11.89 -10.50 13.21
C GLY A 16 11.25 -9.62 14.29
N ALA A 17 9.92 -9.49 14.34
CA ALA A 17 9.26 -8.63 15.33
C ALA A 17 9.51 -9.13 16.76
N VAL A 18 9.42 -10.44 17.00
CA VAL A 18 9.67 -11.03 18.32
C VAL A 18 11.08 -10.68 18.81
N ALA A 19 12.11 -10.88 17.97
CA ALA A 19 13.48 -10.51 18.30
C ALA A 19 13.66 -9.01 18.54
N ARG A 20 12.94 -8.14 17.81
CA ARG A 20 12.99 -6.69 18.04
C ARG A 20 12.40 -6.29 19.40
N TRP A 21 11.42 -7.02 19.90
CA TRP A 21 10.74 -6.79 21.17
C TRP A 21 11.38 -7.50 22.36
N ASP A 22 12.31 -8.43 22.13
CA ASP A 22 12.97 -9.19 23.19
C ASP A 22 13.63 -8.26 24.24
N GLY A 23 13.33 -8.50 25.51
CA GLY A 23 13.75 -7.67 26.65
C GLY A 23 13.16 -6.25 26.69
N LYS A 24 12.25 -5.87 25.78
CA LYS A 24 11.71 -4.50 25.67
C LYS A 24 10.25 -4.36 26.08
N GLY A 25 9.61 -5.47 26.47
CA GLY A 25 8.23 -5.48 26.96
C GLY A 25 7.45 -6.70 26.50
N ASP A 26 6.13 -6.58 26.55
CA ASP A 26 5.20 -7.64 26.19
C ASP A 26 4.60 -7.37 24.80
N ILE A 27 5.14 -8.08 23.80
CA ILE A 27 4.67 -8.02 22.42
C ILE A 27 3.24 -8.58 22.27
N TYR A 28 2.82 -9.53 23.12
CA TYR A 28 1.47 -10.10 23.04
C TYR A 28 0.42 -9.10 23.49
N ALA A 29 0.67 -8.42 24.61
CA ALA A 29 -0.20 -7.35 25.08
C ALA A 29 -0.27 -6.19 24.07
N TRP A 30 0.87 -5.85 23.45
CA TRP A 30 0.91 -4.87 22.35
C TRP A 30 0.06 -5.28 21.16
N VAL A 31 0.18 -6.53 20.68
CA VAL A 31 -0.58 -7.03 19.52
C VAL A 31 -2.08 -7.12 19.80
N LYS A 32 -2.47 -7.48 21.03
CA LYS A 32 -3.88 -7.55 21.46
C LYS A 32 -4.51 -6.16 21.53
N ASN A 33 -3.81 -5.20 22.13
CA ASN A 33 -4.30 -3.82 22.27
C ASN A 33 -3.15 -2.83 22.48
N SER A 34 -2.64 -2.28 21.39
CA SER A 34 -1.54 -1.29 21.46
C SER A 34 -1.95 -0.01 22.18
N THR A 35 -3.20 0.42 22.05
CA THR A 35 -3.68 1.68 22.65
C THR A 35 -3.70 1.59 24.17
N ASP A 36 -4.14 0.46 24.74
CA ASP A 36 -4.02 0.22 26.18
C ASP A 36 -2.58 -0.03 26.60
N TYR A 37 -1.80 -0.77 25.80
CA TYR A 37 -0.40 -1.02 26.13
C TYR A 37 0.43 0.26 26.20
N LEU A 38 0.16 1.27 25.36
CA LEU A 38 0.83 2.58 25.44
C LEU A 38 0.64 3.28 26.80
N LYS A 39 -0.48 3.03 27.49
CA LYS A 39 -0.76 3.61 28.81
C LYS A 39 0.17 3.09 29.91
N THR A 40 0.85 1.97 29.67
CA THR A 40 1.87 1.43 30.59
C THR A 40 3.13 2.31 30.65
N GLY A 41 3.31 3.23 29.69
CA GLY A 41 4.50 4.08 29.61
C GLY A 41 5.74 3.34 29.10
N ASN A 42 5.59 2.16 28.49
CA ASN A 42 6.72 1.42 27.90
C ASN A 42 7.46 2.30 26.86
N PRO A 43 8.78 2.53 27.02
CA PRO A 43 9.52 3.47 26.19
C PRO A 43 9.64 2.98 24.75
N TYR A 44 9.88 1.68 24.54
CA TYR A 44 10.03 1.10 23.21
C TYR A 44 8.73 1.16 22.41
N ALA A 45 7.60 0.82 23.03
CA ALA A 45 6.28 0.93 22.40
C ALA A 45 5.92 2.38 22.04
N THR A 46 6.26 3.33 22.92
CA THR A 46 6.03 4.77 22.69
C THR A 46 6.86 5.28 21.50
N GLU A 47 8.14 4.91 21.45
CA GLU A 47 9.03 5.25 20.33
C GLU A 47 8.53 4.62 19.02
N LEU A 48 8.17 3.33 19.06
CA LEU A 48 7.66 2.61 17.90
C LEU A 48 6.37 3.25 17.35
N PHE A 49 5.45 3.64 18.23
CA PHE A 49 4.23 4.33 17.85
C PHE A 49 4.51 5.70 17.23
N ALA A 50 5.45 6.46 17.79
CA ALA A 50 5.87 7.75 17.23
C ALA A 50 6.53 7.59 15.85
N LYS A 51 7.41 6.59 15.68
CA LYS A 51 8.08 6.27 14.42
C LYS A 51 7.10 5.95 13.29
N TRP A 52 5.97 5.33 13.61
CA TRP A 52 4.91 5.01 12.66
C TRP A 52 3.76 6.01 12.65
N ASN A 53 4.09 7.29 12.78
CA ASN A 53 3.16 8.42 12.65
C ASN A 53 1.94 8.32 13.58
N LYS A 54 2.09 7.66 14.73
CA LYS A 54 1.00 7.43 15.70
C LYS A 54 -0.19 6.70 15.05
N SER A 55 0.08 5.83 14.08
CA SER A 55 -0.96 5.02 13.44
C SER A 55 -1.56 4.05 14.45
N ILE A 56 -2.87 4.10 14.61
CA ILE A 56 -3.59 3.28 15.59
C ILE A 56 -3.73 1.87 15.05
N MET A 57 -3.18 0.89 15.79
CA MET A 57 -3.49 -0.52 15.57
C MET A 57 -4.75 -0.86 16.38
N THR A 58 -5.84 -1.16 15.68
CA THR A 58 -7.12 -1.50 16.31
C THR A 58 -7.00 -2.80 17.12
N PRO A 59 -7.57 -2.88 18.33
CA PRO A 59 -7.53 -4.09 19.14
C PRO A 59 -8.07 -5.31 18.41
N GLN A 60 -7.46 -6.47 18.66
CA GLN A 60 -7.76 -7.73 17.97
C GLN A 60 -7.96 -8.84 18.99
N ALA A 61 -9.02 -9.63 18.83
CA ALA A 61 -9.33 -10.75 19.71
C ALA A 61 -8.53 -12.00 19.30
N LEU A 62 -7.19 -11.93 19.42
CA LEU A 62 -6.29 -13.05 19.15
C LEU A 62 -5.83 -13.69 20.47
N THR A 63 -5.77 -15.01 20.47
CA THR A 63 -5.09 -15.82 21.50
C THR A 63 -3.57 -15.70 21.36
N ASN A 64 -2.81 -16.13 22.37
CA ASN A 64 -1.35 -16.09 22.28
C ASN A 64 -0.85 -17.05 21.20
N GLU A 65 -1.50 -18.21 21.08
CA GLU A 65 -1.18 -19.24 20.11
C GLU A 65 -1.41 -18.76 18.67
N GLU A 66 -2.48 -17.99 18.43
CA GLU A 66 -2.70 -17.34 17.12
C GLU A 66 -1.66 -16.26 16.82
N ILE A 67 -1.25 -15.49 17.83
CA ILE A 67 -0.19 -14.48 17.67
C ILE A 67 1.15 -15.16 17.33
N ASP A 68 1.47 -16.26 18.00
CA ASP A 68 2.65 -17.07 17.71
C ASP A 68 2.61 -17.62 16.28
N ALA A 69 1.46 -18.15 15.85
CA ALA A 69 1.28 -18.64 14.49
C ALA A 69 1.50 -17.53 13.44
N VAL A 70 1.04 -16.30 13.72
CA VAL A 70 1.26 -15.14 12.83
C VAL A 70 2.74 -14.76 12.76
N PHE A 71 3.44 -14.69 13.89
CA PHE A 71 4.87 -14.38 13.90
C PHE A 71 5.70 -15.48 13.25
N TYR A 72 5.37 -16.75 13.54
CA TYR A 72 6.01 -17.90 12.89
C TYR A 72 5.84 -17.85 11.38
N TYR A 73 4.63 -17.59 10.89
CA TYR A 73 4.38 -17.40 9.46
C TYR A 73 5.21 -16.25 8.89
N ALA A 74 5.28 -15.11 9.57
CA ALA A 74 6.01 -13.94 9.11
C ALA A 74 7.53 -14.20 9.03
N ASP A 75 8.10 -14.89 10.02
CA ASP A 75 9.52 -15.22 10.06
C ASP A 75 9.92 -16.21 8.95
N ASN A 76 9.06 -17.19 8.70
CA ASN A 76 9.25 -18.20 7.66
C ASN A 76 8.70 -17.77 6.29
N TYR A 77 8.20 -16.53 6.16
CA TYR A 77 7.70 -16.04 4.89
C TYR A 77 8.84 -15.96 3.87
N ALA A 78 8.65 -16.67 2.77
CA ALA A 78 9.41 -16.54 1.54
C ALA A 78 8.46 -15.98 0.47
N PRO A 79 8.80 -14.84 -0.16
CA PRO A 79 7.99 -14.32 -1.24
C PRO A 79 7.92 -15.37 -2.34
N LYS A 80 6.71 -15.66 -2.84
CA LYS A 80 6.59 -16.45 -4.06
C LYS A 80 7.23 -15.65 -5.18
N THR A 81 8.36 -16.13 -5.69
CA THR A 81 8.86 -15.71 -6.99
C THR A 81 7.70 -15.91 -7.97
N PRO A 82 7.33 -14.90 -8.78
CA PRO A 82 6.35 -15.10 -9.82
C PRO A 82 6.79 -16.33 -10.62
N ALA A 83 5.92 -17.34 -10.71
CA ALA A 83 6.20 -18.44 -11.60
C ALA A 83 6.45 -17.82 -12.99
N PRO A 84 7.53 -18.21 -13.69
CA PRO A 84 7.68 -17.79 -15.08
C PRO A 84 6.39 -18.14 -15.82
N PRO A 85 5.89 -17.26 -16.70
CA PRO A 85 4.69 -17.56 -17.48
C PRO A 85 4.88 -18.92 -18.16
N PRO A 86 3.86 -19.80 -18.14
CA PRO A 86 3.99 -21.12 -18.75
C PRO A 86 4.29 -20.94 -20.25
N GLY A 87 5.50 -21.29 -20.68
CA GLY A 87 5.91 -21.22 -22.09
C GLY A 87 7.31 -20.66 -22.40
N GLY A 88 8.14 -20.33 -21.42
CA GLY A 88 9.49 -19.80 -21.68
C GLY A 88 10.60 -20.84 -21.65
N GLU A 89 10.78 -21.62 -22.73
CA GLU A 89 12.11 -22.15 -23.04
C GLU A 89 12.97 -21.01 -23.59
N THR A 90 13.99 -20.58 -22.87
CA THR A 90 15.24 -20.15 -23.50
C THR A 90 16.40 -20.18 -22.51
N ALA A 91 17.44 -20.91 -22.90
CA ALA A 91 18.77 -20.83 -22.30
C ALA A 91 19.46 -19.50 -22.71
N GLY A 92 20.24 -18.91 -21.80
CA GLY A 92 21.36 -18.03 -22.17
C GLY A 92 21.54 -16.72 -21.38
N THR A 93 22.50 -16.74 -20.44
CA THR A 93 23.48 -15.68 -20.09
C THR A 93 23.03 -14.41 -19.33
N PRO A 94 23.83 -13.93 -18.33
CA PRO A 94 23.48 -12.82 -17.47
C PRO A 94 23.90 -11.46 -18.03
N GLY A 95 23.14 -10.41 -17.70
CA GLY A 95 23.60 -9.02 -17.81
C GLY A 95 22.47 -8.01 -18.00
N GLY A 96 22.52 -6.93 -17.22
CA GLY A 96 21.94 -5.64 -17.60
C GLY A 96 20.70 -5.22 -16.83
N SER A 97 20.89 -4.17 -16.04
CA SER A 97 19.92 -3.46 -15.22
C SER A 97 18.78 -2.77 -15.99
N ASP A 98 17.72 -2.46 -15.23
CA ASP A 98 16.77 -1.35 -15.38
C ASP A 98 15.96 -1.25 -16.68
N ASP A 99 14.65 -1.55 -16.60
CA ASP A 99 13.63 -0.60 -17.08
C ASP A 99 12.26 -0.84 -16.42
N GLY A 100 11.91 0.03 -15.48
CA GLY A 100 10.63 0.05 -14.78
C GLY A 100 9.48 0.66 -15.60
N SER A 101 9.32 0.31 -16.88
CA SER A 101 8.37 1.00 -17.77
C SER A 101 7.27 0.15 -18.42
N SER A 102 7.19 -1.17 -18.16
CA SER A 102 6.19 -1.99 -18.85
C SER A 102 4.76 -1.83 -18.29
N ALA A 103 4.61 -1.45 -17.02
CA ALA A 103 3.30 -1.36 -16.36
C ALA A 103 2.70 0.05 -16.34
N THR A 104 3.49 1.12 -16.38
CA THR A 104 3.02 2.52 -16.28
C THR A 104 2.51 3.09 -17.61
N TRP A 105 3.09 2.67 -18.74
CA TRP A 105 2.70 3.08 -20.08
C TRP A 105 1.21 2.85 -20.42
N PRO A 106 0.60 1.68 -20.16
CA PRO A 106 -0.83 1.47 -20.46
C PRO A 106 -1.76 2.37 -19.62
N TRP A 107 -1.42 2.67 -18.35
CA TRP A 107 -2.23 3.56 -17.50
C TRP A 107 -2.21 5.01 -17.98
N MET A 108 -1.08 5.49 -18.51
CA MET A 108 -0.96 6.83 -19.10
C MET A 108 -1.91 7.02 -20.28
N VAL A 109 -2.06 6.00 -21.14
CA VAL A 109 -3.00 6.01 -22.27
C VAL A 109 -4.45 6.08 -21.78
N VAL A 110 -4.81 5.28 -20.77
CA VAL A 110 -6.16 5.28 -20.19
C VAL A 110 -6.50 6.63 -19.55
N ILE A 111 -5.58 7.22 -18.79
CA ILE A 111 -5.76 8.54 -18.16
C ILE A 111 -5.90 9.63 -19.23
N ALA A 112 -5.06 9.61 -20.27
CA ALA A 112 -5.14 10.58 -21.37
C ALA A 112 -6.50 10.51 -22.09
N LEU A 113 -7.03 9.31 -22.33
CA LEU A 113 -8.31 9.10 -23.00
C LEU A 113 -9.48 9.61 -22.14
N LEU A 114 -9.44 9.36 -20.82
CA LEU A 114 -10.41 9.87 -19.86
C LEU A 114 -10.42 11.41 -19.82
N LEU A 115 -9.24 12.04 -19.75
CA LEU A 115 -9.13 13.49 -19.73
C LEU A 115 -9.61 14.14 -21.04
N LEU A 116 -9.41 13.47 -22.17
CA LEU A 116 -9.89 13.92 -23.49
C LEU A 116 -11.42 13.94 -23.55
N ILE A 117 -12.08 12.88 -23.08
CA ILE A 117 -13.56 12.79 -23.01
C ILE A 117 -14.13 13.90 -22.11
N VAL A 118 -13.53 14.11 -20.95
CA VAL A 118 -13.93 15.16 -20.01
C VAL A 118 -13.73 16.54 -20.65
N GLY A 119 -12.57 16.79 -21.26
CA GLY A 119 -12.27 18.05 -21.95
C GLY A 119 -13.25 18.37 -23.09
N LEU A 120 -13.59 17.39 -23.92
CA LEU A 120 -14.60 17.52 -24.99
C LEU A 120 -15.99 17.82 -24.42
N SER A 121 -16.36 17.18 -23.31
CA SER A 121 -17.65 17.42 -22.67
C SER A 121 -17.75 18.85 -22.14
N LEU A 122 -16.73 19.32 -21.43
CA LEU A 122 -16.70 20.70 -20.92
C LEU A 122 -16.57 21.75 -22.03
N GLY A 123 -15.78 21.47 -23.07
CA GLY A 123 -15.62 22.33 -24.24
C GLY A 123 -16.88 22.43 -25.08
N GLY A 124 -17.52 21.29 -25.36
CA GLY A 124 -18.78 21.21 -26.09
C GLY A 124 -19.90 21.99 -25.40
N VAL A 125 -20.02 21.86 -24.08
CA VAL A 125 -21.04 22.59 -23.31
C VAL A 125 -20.77 24.10 -23.32
N LYS A 126 -19.50 24.56 -23.19
CA LYS A 126 -19.15 25.99 -23.34
C LYS A 126 -19.48 26.55 -24.72
N THR A 127 -19.17 25.79 -25.78
CA THR A 127 -19.50 26.17 -27.16
C THR A 127 -21.00 26.19 -27.41
N SER A 128 -21.75 25.23 -26.85
CA SER A 128 -23.22 25.20 -26.94
C SER A 128 -23.87 26.38 -26.21
N LEU A 129 -23.36 26.79 -25.05
CA LEU A 129 -23.85 28.01 -24.38
C LEU A 129 -23.47 29.28 -25.15
N THR A 130 -22.27 29.36 -25.72
CA THR A 130 -21.84 30.53 -26.51
C THR A 130 -22.63 30.65 -27.82
N ASN A 131 -22.94 29.54 -28.47
CA ASN A 131 -23.79 29.52 -29.67
C ASN A 131 -25.25 29.83 -29.32
N ALA A 132 -25.79 29.29 -28.22
CA ALA A 132 -27.15 29.60 -27.78
C ALA A 132 -27.30 31.07 -27.31
N VAL A 133 -26.27 31.65 -26.69
CA VAL A 133 -26.23 33.08 -26.35
C VAL A 133 -26.12 33.93 -27.61
N ARG A 134 -25.27 33.58 -28.58
CA ARG A 134 -25.17 34.31 -29.86
C ARG A 134 -26.43 34.21 -30.73
N GLU A 135 -27.15 33.09 -30.64
CA GLU A 135 -28.45 32.89 -31.30
C GLU A 135 -29.56 33.68 -30.59
N ALA A 136 -29.51 33.78 -29.25
CA ALA A 136 -30.37 34.68 -28.48
C ALA A 136 -30.05 36.18 -28.72
N GLU A 137 -28.79 36.54 -29.01
CA GLU A 137 -28.33 37.91 -29.28
C GLU A 137 -28.39 38.32 -30.76
N GLY A 138 -28.80 37.42 -31.67
CA GLY A 138 -29.18 37.77 -33.04
C GLY A 138 -28.12 38.56 -33.83
N LYS A 139 -26.96 37.96 -34.08
CA LYS A 139 -26.05 38.43 -35.15
C LYS A 139 -25.67 37.27 -36.05
N GLN A 140 -26.20 37.32 -37.28
CA GLN A 140 -25.78 36.48 -38.40
C GLN A 140 -24.28 36.64 -38.66
#